data_AF-A0A9D1AQU6-F1
#
_entry.id   AF-A0A9D1AQU6-F1
#
_cell.length_a   1.000
_cell.length_b   1.000
_cell.length_c   1.000
_cell.angle_alpha   90.00
_cell.angle_beta   90.00
_cell.angle_gamma   90.00
#
_symmetry.space_group_name_H-M   'P 1'
#
loop_
_entity.id
_entity.type
_entity.pdbx_description
1 polymer ?
#
loop_
_entity_poly.entity_id
_entity_poly.type
_entity_poly.pdbx_seq_one_letter_code
_entity_poly.pdbx_strand_id
1 'polypeptide(L)' 'MKYDPVLAAMLAEPWSNNACRGYVIYAMENCGFSPEDIRRVVGELHYVFDFKTLGEAQHHYENGPY' A
#
# COMPACT_ATOMS: atom_id res chain seq x y z
N MET A 1 12.78 -13.93 -23.22
CA MET A 1 12.80 -12.45 -23.34
C MET A 1 13.89 -11.92 -22.43
N LYS A 2 14.74 -11.00 -22.91
CA LYS A 2 15.64 -10.26 -22.02
C LYS A 2 14.82 -9.18 -21.31
N TYR A 3 14.95 -9.07 -20.00
CA TYR A 3 14.33 -7.98 -19.23
C TYR A 3 14.94 -6.65 -19.68
N ASP A 4 14.09 -5.74 -20.14
CA ASP A 4 14.46 -4.37 -20.48
C ASP A 4 13.97 -3.46 -19.34
N PRO A 5 14.87 -2.96 -18.47
CA PRO A 5 14.49 -2.14 -17.31
C PRO A 5 13.87 -0.80 -17.71
N VAL A 6 14.21 -0.25 -18.88
CA VAL A 6 13.67 1.02 -19.36
C VAL A 6 12.23 0.82 -19.79
N LEU A 7 11.97 -0.23 -20.58
CA LEU A 7 10.62 -0.60 -20.97
C LEU A 7 9.76 -0.95 -19.74
N ALA A 8 10.31 -1.71 -18.78
CA ALA A 8 9.61 -2.05 -17.55
C ALA A 8 9.25 -0.81 -16.72
N ALA A 9 10.16 0.15 -16.59
CA ALA A 9 9.88 1.41 -15.90
C ALA A 9 8.85 2.28 -16.64
N MET A 10 8.86 2.30 -17.97
CA MET A 10 7.87 3.04 -18.77
C MET A 10 6.46 2.44 -18.68
N LEU A 11 6.36 1.13 -18.44
CA LEU A 11 5.10 0.41 -18.30
C LEU A 11 4.62 0.31 -16.84
N ALA A 12 5.49 0.61 -15.87
CA ALA A 12 5.13 0.57 -14.47
C ALA A 12 4.19 1.74 -14.15
N GLU A 13 3.06 1.43 -13.53
CA GLU A 13 2.21 2.47 -12.96
C GLU A 13 2.94 3.11 -11.77
N PRO A 14 2.99 4.45 -11.68
CA PRO A 14 3.64 5.13 -10.58
C PRO A 14 2.89 4.86 -9.27
N TRP A 15 3.62 4.86 -8.17
CA TRP A 15 3.03 4.74 -6.84
C TRP A 15 1.99 5.84 -6.58
N SER A 16 0.87 5.45 -5.96
CA SER A 16 -0.22 6.34 -5.57
C SER A 16 -0.75 5.98 -4.19
N ASN A 17 -0.60 6.90 -3.23
CA ASN A 17 -1.14 6.75 -1.86
C ASN A 17 -2.65 6.50 -1.87
N ASN A 18 -3.38 7.13 -2.80
CA ASN A 18 -4.82 6.94 -2.92
C ASN A 18 -5.18 5.54 -3.43
N ALA A 19 -4.43 5.03 -4.42
CA ALA A 19 -4.61 3.65 -4.89
C ALA A 19 -4.34 2.65 -3.77
N CYS A 20 -3.26 2.85 -2.98
CA CYS A 20 -2.97 2.01 -1.82
C CYS A 20 -4.11 2.01 -0.79
N ARG A 21 -4.66 3.18 -0.43
CA ARG A 21 -5.84 3.26 0.46
C ARG A 21 -7.04 2.51 -0.12
N GLY A 22 -7.28 2.63 -1.42
CA GLY A 22 -8.33 1.88 -2.11
C GLY A 22 -8.16 0.36 -1.98
N TYR A 23 -6.94 -0.16 -2.19
CA TYR A 23 -6.67 -1.59 -2.01
C TYR A 23 -6.91 -2.07 -0.58
N VAL A 24 -6.50 -1.28 0.42
CA VAL A 24 -6.74 -1.61 1.84
C VAL A 24 -8.23 -1.62 2.15
N ILE A 25 -9.00 -0.64 1.68
CA ILE A 25 -10.46 -0.61 1.84
C ILE A 25 -11.09 -1.86 1.22
N TYR A 26 -10.75 -2.19 -0.03
CA TYR A 26 -11.26 -3.40 -0.69
C TYR A 26 -10.97 -4.68 0.11
N ALA A 27 -9.74 -4.84 0.60
CA ALA A 27 -9.35 -6.00 1.40
C ALA A 27 -10.16 -6.07 2.70
N MET A 28 -10.29 -4.96 3.42
CA MET A 28 -11.01 -4.92 4.69
C MET A 28 -12.53 -5.13 4.52
N GLU A 29 -13.14 -4.56 3.48
CA GLU A 29 -14.55 -4.82 3.15
C GLU A 29 -14.78 -6.30 2.86
N ASN A 30 -13.90 -6.92 2.05
CA ASN A 30 -13.99 -8.34 1.71
C ASN A 30 -13.77 -9.27 2.93
N CYS A 31 -12.99 -8.82 3.91
CA CYS A 31 -12.81 -9.52 5.19
C CYS A 31 -13.94 -9.25 6.20
N GLY A 32 -14.92 -8.41 5.88
CA GLY A 32 -16.07 -8.11 6.74
C GLY A 32 -15.77 -7.18 7.91
N PHE A 33 -14.72 -6.36 7.82
CA PHE A 33 -14.45 -5.35 8.85
C PHE A 33 -15.55 -4.30 8.91
N SER A 34 -15.74 -3.74 10.11
CA SER A 34 -16.74 -2.69 10.30
C SER A 34 -16.34 -1.40 9.56
N PRO A 35 -17.30 -0.58 9.10
CA PRO A 35 -16.98 0.72 8.52
C PRO A 35 -16.17 1.64 9.45
N GLU A 36 -16.31 1.47 10.77
CA GLU A 36 -15.53 2.24 11.75
C GLU A 36 -14.06 1.83 11.74
N ASP A 37 -13.78 0.52 11.75
CA ASP A 37 -12.40 0.02 11.69
C ASP A 37 -11.73 0.38 10.36
N ILE A 38 -12.46 0.30 9.25
CA ILE A 38 -11.97 0.74 7.94
C ILE A 38 -11.57 2.22 7.99
N ARG A 39 -12.43 3.09 8.54
CA ARG A 39 -12.10 4.52 8.66
C ARG A 39 -10.88 4.76 9.56
N ARG A 40 -10.75 4.02 10.66
CA ARG A 40 -9.58 4.12 11.56
C ARG A 40 -8.29 3.74 10.85
N VAL A 41 -8.27 2.59 10.16
CA VAL A 41 -7.08 2.11 9.43
C VAL A 41 -6.72 3.04 8.27
N VAL A 42 -7.70 3.48 7.47
CA VAL A 42 -7.46 4.42 6.37
C VAL A 42 -6.98 5.79 6.88
N GLY A 43 -7.48 6.23 8.03
CA GLY A 43 -7.00 7.42 8.72
C GLY A 43 -5.54 7.29 9.14
N GLU A 44 -5.17 6.16 9.76
CA GLU A 44 -3.78 5.89 10.16
C GLU A 44 -2.83 5.81 8.95
N LEU A 45 -3.26 5.15 7.87
CA LEU A 45 -2.54 5.10 6.60
C LEU A 45 -2.23 6.50 6.05
N HIS A 46 -3.08 7.49 6.31
CA HIS A 46 -2.78 8.86 5.93
C HIS A 46 -1.53 9.38 6.60
N TYR A 47 -1.42 9.20 7.91
CA TYR A 47 -0.27 9.66 8.67
C TYR A 47 0.98 8.84 8.37
N VAL A 48 0.86 7.51 8.29
CA VAL A 48 2.01 6.61 8.04
C VAL A 48 2.72 6.95 6.74
N PHE A 49 1.99 7.32 5.67
CA PHE A 49 2.62 7.71 4.41
C PHE A 49 3.51 8.95 4.49
N ASP A 50 3.26 9.86 5.43
CA ASP A 50 4.09 11.06 5.61
C ASP A 50 5.32 10.79 6.49
N PHE A 51 5.25 9.78 7.36
CA PHE A 51 6.31 9.46 8.32
C PHE A 51 7.20 8.29 7.91
N LYS A 52 6.79 7.48 6.92
CA LYS A 52 7.52 6.29 6.49
C LYS A 52 7.85 6.34 5.01
N THR A 53 9.11 6.03 4.72
CA THR A 53 9.57 5.82 3.34
C THR A 53 9.05 4.50 2.79
N LEU A 54 9.01 4.39 1.45
CA LEU A 54 8.64 3.13 0.78
C LEU A 54 9.54 1.96 1.21
N GLY A 55 10.84 2.21 1.40
CA GLY A 55 11.79 1.19 1.85
C GLY A 55 11.53 0.72 3.29
N GLU A 56 11.20 1.61 4.21
CA GLU A 56 10.82 1.24 5.57
C GLU A 56 9.53 0.42 5.60
N ALA A 57 8.53 0.83 4.82
CA ALA A 57 7.26 0.11 4.72
C ALA A 57 7.46 -1.30 4.13
N GLN A 58 8.28 -1.42 3.07
CA GLN A 58 8.62 -2.71 2.47
C GLN A 58 9.38 -3.60 3.45
N HIS A 59 10.41 -3.07 4.12
CA HIS A 59 11.15 -3.83 5.12
C HIS A 59 10.23 -4.32 6.25
N HIS A 60 9.30 -3.47 6.70
CA HIS A 60 8.32 -3.82 7.72
C HIS A 60 7.37 -4.92 7.25
N TYR A 61 6.92 -4.89 6.00
CA TYR A 61 6.11 -5.98 5.40
C TYR A 61 6.87 -7.31 5.33
N GLU A 62 8.12 -7.28 4.86
CA GLU A 62 8.92 -8.49 4.62
C GLU A 62 9.44 -9.15 5.91
N ASN A 63 9.65 -8.35 6.97
CA ASN A 63 10.30 -8.81 8.20
C ASN A 63 9.44 -8.60 9.47
N GLY A 64 8.21 -8.13 9.29
CA GLY A 64 7.29 -7.84 10.39
C GLY A 64 6.67 -9.09 11.01
N PRO A 65 6.18 -8.99 12.26
CA PRO A 65 5.66 -10.14 13.02
C PRO A 65 4.15 -10.39 12.84
N TYR A 66 3.51 -9.77 11.84
CA TYR A 66 2.04 -9.66 11.70
C TYR A 66 1.28 -10.99 11.79
#